data_AF-A0A8S3INM7-F1
#
_entry.id   AF-A0A8S3INM7-F1
#
_cell.length_a   1.000
_cell.length_b   1.000
_cell.length_c   1.000
_cell.angle_alpha   90.00
_cell.angle_beta   90.00
_cell.angle_gamma   90.00
#
_symmetry.space_group_name_H-M   'P 1'
#
loop_
_entity.id
_entity.type
_entity.pdbx_description
1 polymer ?
#
loop_
_entity_poly.entity_id
_entity_poly.type
_entity_poly.pdbx_seq_one_letter_code
_entity_poly.pdbx_strand_id
1 'polypeptide(L)'
;VVKNQVTFHIPLHRYISILNYVSLNYQDGELKNLFPIENEIFLLNLAVFPLRIQVAKYEIMTNTIWSYQSYEMQMQSDMHCSARGNNCSYMNDADIFLLQLISTLVNMNVFMEMFFKSFYVPEWLIQNTENNLMFEKSSYVTLLEGSLIVLASIVAFSPNLELNDYEHRRTELINALAIQ
;
A
#
# COMPACT_ATOMS: atom_id res chain seq x y z
N VAL A 1 -9.10 -12.37 -2.26
CA VAL A 1 -8.47 -11.66 -3.41
C VAL A 1 -8.28 -12.66 -4.53
N VAL A 2 -8.80 -12.40 -5.73
CA VAL A 2 -8.65 -13.28 -6.90
C VAL A 2 -7.17 -13.34 -7.27
N LYS A 3 -6.64 -14.55 -7.50
CA LYS A 3 -5.24 -14.77 -7.88
C LYS A 3 -5.00 -14.07 -9.23
N ASN A 4 -3.98 -13.22 -9.31
CA ASN A 4 -3.59 -12.44 -10.50
C ASN A 4 -4.58 -11.34 -10.94
N GLN A 5 -5.29 -10.70 -10.00
CA GLN A 5 -5.99 -9.44 -10.27
C GLN A 5 -5.55 -8.38 -9.24
N VAL A 6 -5.31 -7.16 -9.72
CA VAL A 6 -5.03 -5.99 -8.88
C VAL A 6 -5.75 -4.78 -9.47
N THR A 7 -6.35 -3.97 -8.61
CA THR A 7 -6.86 -2.64 -8.97
C THR A 7 -6.07 -1.60 -8.20
N PHE A 8 -5.59 -0.59 -8.91
CA PHE A 8 -4.95 0.59 -8.31
C PHE A 8 -5.97 1.64 -7.88
N HIS A 9 -7.26 1.46 -8.21
CA HIS A 9 -8.32 2.40 -7.90
C HIS A 9 -9.06 1.98 -6.63
N ILE A 10 -8.57 2.44 -5.47
CA ILE A 10 -9.18 2.21 -4.15
C ILE A 10 -9.59 3.52 -3.45
N PRO A 11 -10.48 4.32 -4.07
CA PRO A 11 -10.77 5.70 -3.65
C PRO A 11 -11.27 5.77 -2.20
N LEU A 12 -12.12 4.82 -1.77
CA LEU A 12 -12.67 4.81 -0.41
C LEU A 12 -11.61 4.62 0.67
N HIS A 13 -10.63 3.75 0.45
CA HIS A 13 -9.53 3.53 1.39
C HIS A 13 -8.66 4.79 1.50
N ARG A 14 -8.40 5.44 0.37
CA ARG A 14 -7.63 6.69 0.32
C ARG A 14 -8.36 7.85 0.97
N TYR A 15 -9.68 7.95 0.83
CA TYR A 15 -10.45 8.96 1.56
C TYR A 15 -10.38 8.76 3.06
N ILE A 16 -10.55 7.53 3.52
CA ILE A 16 -10.43 7.23 4.95
C ILE A 16 -9.05 7.65 5.45
N SER A 17 -8.00 7.33 4.70
CA SER A 17 -6.63 7.74 4.98
C SER A 17 -6.48 9.26 5.11
N ILE A 18 -6.93 10.02 4.09
CA ILE A 18 -6.82 11.48 4.04
C ILE A 18 -7.69 12.15 5.13
N LEU A 19 -8.90 11.67 5.37
CA LEU A 19 -9.80 12.19 6.40
C LEU A 19 -9.20 11.98 7.79
N ASN A 20 -8.66 10.80 8.06
CA ASN A 20 -7.97 10.52 9.32
C ASN A 20 -6.73 11.38 9.49
N TYR A 21 -5.97 11.61 8.41
CA TYR A 21 -4.85 12.53 8.43
C TYR A 21 -5.27 13.95 8.80
N VAL A 22 -6.33 14.48 8.16
CA VAL A 22 -6.82 15.83 8.45
C VAL A 22 -7.35 15.92 9.87
N SER A 23 -8.05 14.89 10.35
CA SER A 23 -8.57 14.85 11.71
C SER A 23 -7.45 14.91 12.76
N LEU A 24 -6.39 14.10 12.58
CA LEU A 24 -5.24 14.06 13.49
C LEU A 24 -4.45 15.37 13.52
N ASN A 25 -4.22 16.01 12.37
CA ASN A 25 -3.29 17.14 12.28
C ASN A 25 -3.95 18.52 12.37
N TYR A 26 -5.25 18.63 12.06
CA TYR A 26 -5.94 19.92 11.98
C TYR A 26 -7.20 20.01 12.84
N GLN A 27 -7.70 18.91 13.40
CA GLN A 27 -8.95 18.89 14.16
C GLN A 27 -8.79 18.32 15.58
N ASP A 28 -7.56 18.26 16.09
CA ASP A 28 -7.22 17.69 17.40
C ASP A 28 -7.84 16.30 17.63
N GLY A 29 -7.99 15.52 16.56
CA GLY A 29 -8.57 14.19 16.61
C GLY A 29 -7.69 13.22 17.40
N GLU A 30 -8.30 12.42 18.26
CA GLU A 30 -7.59 11.33 18.93
C GLU A 30 -7.54 10.08 18.05
N LEU A 31 -6.38 9.42 18.00
CA LEU A 31 -6.15 8.17 17.27
C LEU A 31 -7.22 7.10 17.55
N LYS A 32 -7.69 7.04 18.80
CA LYS A 32 -8.70 6.09 19.29
C LYS A 32 -10.09 6.30 18.71
N ASN A 33 -10.40 7.52 18.24
CA ASN A 33 -11.71 7.90 17.75
C ASN A 33 -11.80 7.88 16.20
N LEU A 34 -10.67 7.63 15.53
CA LEU A 34 -10.57 7.67 14.06
C LEU A 34 -11.30 6.51 13.37
N PHE A 35 -11.28 5.33 14.00
CA PHE A 35 -12.03 4.19 13.51
C PHE A 35 -13.16 3.88 14.49
N PRO A 36 -14.42 3.86 14.03
CA PRO A 36 -15.58 3.57 14.89
C PRO A 36 -15.64 2.10 15.36
N ILE A 37 -14.61 1.29 15.06
CA ILE A 37 -14.64 -0.16 15.16
C ILE A 37 -13.31 -0.64 15.75
N GLU A 38 -13.34 -1.10 17.01
CA GLU A 38 -12.23 -1.81 17.69
C GLU A 38 -11.99 -3.23 17.13
N ASN A 39 -12.62 -3.58 16.01
CA ASN A 39 -12.49 -4.90 15.41
C ASN A 39 -11.18 -5.01 14.62
N GLU A 40 -10.20 -5.65 15.24
CA GLU A 40 -8.89 -5.94 14.65
C GLU A 40 -9.00 -6.65 13.28
N ILE A 41 -9.97 -7.56 13.09
CA ILE A 41 -10.18 -8.27 11.82
C ILE A 41 -10.63 -7.29 10.73
N PHE A 42 -11.46 -6.31 11.07
CA PHE A 42 -11.88 -5.28 10.12
C PHE A 42 -10.69 -4.43 9.68
N LEU A 43 -9.84 -4.01 10.62
CA LEU A 43 -8.63 -3.23 10.34
C LEU A 43 -7.64 -4.01 9.47
N LEU A 44 -7.43 -5.30 9.77
CA LEU A 44 -6.59 -6.17 8.94
C LEU A 44 -7.17 -6.32 7.53
N ASN A 45 -8.49 -6.52 7.39
CA ASN A 45 -9.15 -6.58 6.09
C ASN A 45 -9.02 -5.27 5.30
N LEU A 46 -9.06 -4.12 5.98
CA LEU A 46 -8.85 -2.80 5.37
C LEU A 46 -7.41 -2.66 4.85
N ALA A 47 -6.42 -3.20 5.56
CA ALA A 47 -5.01 -3.18 5.15
C ALA A 47 -4.69 -4.08 3.95
N VAL A 48 -5.49 -5.13 3.69
CA VAL A 48 -5.24 -6.07 2.58
C VAL A 48 -5.15 -5.36 1.23
N PHE A 49 -6.01 -4.38 0.98
CA PHE A 49 -6.06 -3.68 -0.32
C PHE A 49 -4.83 -2.79 -0.59
N PRO A 50 -4.46 -1.83 0.28
CA PRO A 50 -3.25 -1.04 0.08
C PRO A 50 -2.00 -1.92 0.11
N LEU A 51 -1.94 -2.96 0.95
CA LEU A 51 -0.83 -3.91 0.97
C LEU A 51 -0.71 -4.65 -0.36
N ARG A 52 -1.83 -5.10 -0.94
CA ARG A 52 -1.84 -5.80 -2.23
C ARG A 52 -1.33 -4.90 -3.35
N ILE A 53 -1.65 -3.61 -3.33
CA ILE A 53 -1.11 -2.63 -4.29
C ILE A 53 0.40 -2.52 -4.14
N GLN A 54 0.92 -2.42 -2.91
CA GLN A 54 2.37 -2.36 -2.69
C GLN A 54 3.10 -3.61 -3.19
N VAL A 55 2.56 -4.80 -2.90
CA VAL A 55 3.12 -6.07 -3.41
C VAL A 55 3.08 -6.15 -4.93
N ALA A 56 1.94 -5.79 -5.52
CA ALA A 56 1.74 -5.90 -6.97
C ALA A 56 2.74 -5.06 -7.77
N LYS A 57 3.21 -3.92 -7.24
CA LYS A 57 4.27 -3.12 -7.87
C LYS A 57 5.54 -3.94 -8.10
N TYR A 58 5.99 -4.65 -7.08
CA TYR A 58 7.20 -5.47 -7.15
C TYR A 58 6.98 -6.74 -7.97
N GLU A 59 5.78 -7.33 -7.90
CA GLU A 59 5.43 -8.44 -8.80
C GLU A 59 5.47 -8.02 -10.28
N ILE A 60 4.94 -6.84 -10.61
CA ILE A 60 4.97 -6.28 -11.97
C ILE A 60 6.42 -5.99 -12.39
N MET A 61 7.25 -5.45 -11.50
CA MET A 61 8.66 -5.18 -11.77
C MET A 61 9.45 -6.46 -12.11
N THR A 62 9.13 -7.58 -11.45
CA THR A 62 9.80 -8.87 -11.73
C THR A 62 9.39 -9.52 -13.05
N ASN A 63 8.31 -9.07 -13.71
CA ASN A 63 7.77 -9.62 -14.97
C ASN A 63 7.49 -11.14 -14.99
N THR A 64 7.65 -11.86 -13.87
CA THR A 64 7.50 -13.33 -13.82
C THR A 64 6.04 -13.78 -13.72
N ILE A 65 5.18 -12.99 -13.07
CA ILE A 65 3.75 -13.33 -12.87
C ILE A 65 2.88 -12.74 -13.99
N TRP A 66 3.27 -11.59 -14.52
CA TRP A 66 2.45 -10.74 -15.37
C TRP A 66 2.97 -10.76 -16.83
N SER A 67 2.85 -11.90 -17.49
CA SER A 67 3.60 -12.22 -18.72
C SER A 67 3.01 -11.70 -20.06
N TYR A 68 1.80 -11.13 -20.08
CA TYR A 68 1.13 -10.77 -21.35
C TYR A 68 0.78 -9.27 -21.55
N GLN A 69 0.77 -8.45 -20.50
CA GLN A 69 0.45 -6.99 -20.57
C GLN A 69 1.40 -6.16 -19.69
N SER A 70 2.65 -6.60 -19.52
CA SER A 70 3.58 -6.03 -18.55
C SER A 70 3.83 -4.54 -18.75
N TYR A 71 3.89 -4.02 -19.98
CA TYR A 71 4.20 -2.60 -20.21
C TYR A 71 3.07 -1.66 -19.75
N GLU A 72 1.81 -1.93 -20.10
CA GLU A 72 0.69 -1.10 -19.64
C GLU A 72 0.50 -1.19 -18.13
N MET A 73 0.71 -2.38 -17.56
CA MET A 73 0.64 -2.61 -16.11
C MET A 73 1.81 -1.92 -15.37
N GLN A 74 3.01 -1.93 -15.95
CA GLN A 74 4.16 -1.15 -15.47
C GLN A 74 3.84 0.34 -15.55
N MET A 75 3.29 0.84 -16.65
CA MET A 75 2.90 2.25 -16.76
C MET A 75 1.85 2.65 -15.71
N GLN A 76 0.85 1.82 -15.43
CA GLN A 76 -0.14 2.08 -14.38
C GLN A 76 0.48 2.04 -12.96
N SER A 77 1.37 1.07 -12.71
CA SER A 77 2.13 0.96 -11.46
C SER A 77 3.05 2.16 -11.25
N ASP A 78 3.78 2.57 -12.29
CA ASP A 78 4.70 3.69 -12.28
C ASP A 78 3.95 5.00 -12.14
N MET A 79 2.80 5.18 -12.80
CA MET A 79 1.93 6.35 -12.59
C MET A 79 1.40 6.42 -11.15
N HIS A 80 1.09 5.28 -10.52
CA HIS A 80 0.69 5.23 -9.11
C HIS A 80 1.84 5.58 -8.14
N CYS A 81 3.10 5.39 -8.54
CA CYS A 81 4.28 5.67 -7.71
C CYS A 81 4.99 6.99 -8.03
N SER A 82 4.87 7.50 -9.25
CA SER A 82 5.71 8.57 -9.77
C SER A 82 4.98 9.91 -9.80
N ALA A 83 5.55 10.90 -9.12
CA ALA A 83 5.15 12.31 -9.15
C ALA A 83 5.34 13.02 -10.52
N ARG A 84 5.41 12.27 -11.63
CA ARG A 84 5.80 12.77 -12.96
C ARG A 84 4.64 13.02 -13.92
N GLY A 85 3.41 12.72 -13.51
CA GLY A 85 2.19 13.17 -14.17
C GLY A 85 1.40 14.06 -13.21
N ASN A 86 0.61 15.01 -13.75
CA ASN A 86 -0.31 15.89 -13.00
C ASN A 86 -1.37 15.15 -12.14
N ASN A 87 -1.25 13.84 -11.93
CA ASN A 87 -2.20 13.00 -11.24
C ASN A 87 -1.52 12.35 -10.03
N CYS A 88 -1.58 13.06 -8.89
CA CYS A 88 -1.72 12.49 -7.55
C CYS A 88 -0.53 11.67 -6.98
N SER A 89 0.58 12.37 -6.68
CA SER A 89 1.69 11.87 -5.84
C SER A 89 1.24 11.35 -4.46
N TYR A 90 0.04 11.75 -4.02
CA TYR A 90 -0.52 11.41 -2.71
C TYR A 90 -1.24 10.06 -2.68
N MET A 91 -1.44 9.37 -3.80
CA MET A 91 -2.10 8.06 -3.79
C MET A 91 -1.27 6.99 -3.07
N ASN A 92 0.04 6.95 -3.35
CA ASN A 92 0.95 6.07 -2.64
C ASN A 92 1.09 6.46 -1.17
N ASP A 93 1.17 7.76 -0.89
CA ASP A 93 1.32 8.27 0.47
C ASP A 93 0.08 7.99 1.32
N ALA A 94 -1.13 8.10 0.74
CA ALA A 94 -2.37 7.71 1.41
C ALA A 94 -2.41 6.20 1.69
N ASP A 95 -1.93 5.37 0.76
CA ASP A 95 -1.87 3.92 0.96
C ASP A 95 -0.87 3.55 2.09
N ILE A 96 0.30 4.21 2.13
CA ILE A 96 1.32 4.01 3.18
C ILE A 96 0.85 4.56 4.53
N PHE A 97 0.23 5.74 4.57
CA PHE A 97 -0.33 6.31 5.80
C PHE A 97 -1.41 5.40 6.40
N LEU A 98 -2.28 4.83 5.56
CA LEU A 98 -3.32 3.91 6.02
C LEU A 98 -2.72 2.64 6.63
N LEU A 99 -1.69 2.07 5.99
CA LEU A 99 -0.96 0.90 6.51
C LEU A 99 -0.27 1.23 7.84
N GLN A 100 0.37 2.41 7.94
CA GLN A 100 0.99 2.88 9.18
C GLN A 100 -0.05 3.02 10.29
N LEU A 101 -1.17 3.69 10.01
CA LEU A 101 -2.24 3.88 10.97
C LEU A 101 -2.79 2.54 11.48
N ILE A 102 -3.09 1.61 10.57
CA ILE A 102 -3.57 0.27 10.93
C ILE A 102 -2.53 -0.47 11.77
N SER A 103 -1.24 -0.40 11.42
CA SER A 103 -0.17 -1.07 12.17
C SER A 103 -0.05 -0.62 13.63
N THR A 104 -0.48 0.61 13.95
CA THR A 104 -0.51 1.13 15.33
C THR A 104 -1.75 0.67 16.12
N LEU A 105 -2.80 0.21 15.45
CA LEU A 105 -4.09 -0.15 16.04
C LEU A 105 -4.31 -1.65 16.19
N VAL A 106 -3.52 -2.49 15.51
CA VAL A 106 -3.62 -3.96 15.53
C VAL A 106 -2.41 -4.59 16.23
N ASN A 107 -2.48 -5.89 16.51
CA ASN A 107 -1.33 -6.62 17.01
C ASN A 107 -0.21 -6.65 15.96
N MET A 108 0.94 -6.08 16.31
CA MET A 108 2.10 -5.96 15.42
C MET A 108 2.56 -7.32 14.87
N ASN A 109 2.49 -8.39 15.65
CA ASN A 109 2.91 -9.72 15.19
C ASN A 109 2.00 -10.24 14.07
N VAL A 110 0.68 -10.04 14.22
CA VAL A 110 -0.31 -10.46 13.22
C VAL A 110 -0.16 -9.64 11.95
N PHE A 111 0.04 -8.33 12.08
CA PHE A 111 0.30 -7.45 10.94
C PHE A 111 1.58 -7.86 10.19
N MET A 112 2.67 -8.12 10.90
CA MET A 112 3.96 -8.49 10.31
C MET A 112 3.89 -9.87 9.62
N GLU A 113 3.17 -10.83 10.19
CA GLU A 113 2.93 -12.12 9.54
C GLU A 113 2.15 -11.94 8.22
N MET A 114 1.07 -11.16 8.25
CA MET A 114 0.29 -10.82 7.04
C MET A 114 1.15 -10.09 6.00
N PHE A 115 1.99 -9.15 6.44
CA PHE A 115 2.88 -8.36 5.60
C PHE A 115 3.86 -9.25 4.84
N PHE A 116 4.69 -10.02 5.56
CA PHE A 116 5.72 -10.85 4.94
C PHE A 116 5.15 -11.97 4.07
N LYS A 117 4.02 -12.57 4.50
CA LYS A 117 3.31 -13.57 3.71
C LYS A 117 2.79 -12.98 2.39
N SER A 118 2.39 -11.72 2.38
CA SER A 118 1.92 -11.05 1.14
C SER A 118 3.06 -10.85 0.12
N PHE A 119 4.32 -10.76 0.56
CA PHE A 119 5.50 -10.67 -0.29
C PHE A 119 6.15 -12.03 -0.62
N TYR A 120 5.54 -13.14 -0.20
CA TYR A 120 6.09 -14.50 -0.35
C TYR A 120 7.46 -14.70 0.33
N VAL A 121 7.76 -13.93 1.38
CA VAL A 121 9.06 -14.01 2.10
C VAL A 121 9.22 -15.33 2.86
N PRO A 122 8.20 -15.85 3.59
CA PRO A 122 8.30 -17.15 4.23
C PRO A 122 8.57 -18.28 3.23
N GLU A 123 7.89 -18.24 2.08
CA GLU A 123 8.08 -19.20 1.00
C GLU A 123 9.52 -19.17 0.48
N TRP A 124 10.12 -17.99 0.33
CA TRP A 124 11.53 -17.86 -0.05
C TRP A 124 12.50 -18.44 1.00
N LEU A 125 12.27 -18.15 2.28
CA LEU A 125 13.12 -18.63 3.38
C LEU A 125 13.07 -20.16 3.52
N ILE A 126 11.90 -20.76 3.31
CA ILE A 126 11.68 -22.20 3.42
C ILE A 126 12.07 -22.94 2.12
N GLN A 127 11.80 -22.38 0.94
CA GLN A 127 12.04 -23.05 -0.36
C GLN A 127 13.49 -22.98 -0.86
N ASN A 128 14.41 -22.29 -0.17
CA ASN A 128 15.84 -22.39 -0.46
C ASN A 128 16.41 -23.82 -0.31
N THR A 129 15.61 -24.80 0.15
CA THR A 129 16.02 -26.19 0.34
C THR A 129 15.56 -27.16 -0.77
N GLU A 130 14.62 -26.82 -1.65
CA GLU A 130 14.12 -27.75 -2.69
C GLU A 130 13.74 -27.07 -4.03
N ASN A 131 14.03 -27.75 -5.15
CA ASN A 131 13.97 -27.29 -6.56
C ASN A 131 12.58 -26.90 -7.14
N ASN A 132 11.62 -26.47 -6.33
CA ASN A 132 10.27 -26.06 -6.76
C ASN A 132 10.01 -24.57 -6.46
N LEU A 133 10.87 -23.70 -6.97
CA LEU A 133 10.68 -22.25 -6.84
C LEU A 133 9.52 -21.78 -7.74
N MET A 134 8.54 -21.09 -7.16
CA MET A 134 7.45 -20.44 -7.90
C MET A 134 7.96 -19.32 -8.81
N PHE A 135 9.06 -18.67 -8.42
CA PHE A 135 9.71 -17.59 -9.16
C PHE A 135 11.20 -17.87 -9.37
N GLU A 136 11.82 -17.18 -10.32
CA GLU A 136 13.27 -17.16 -10.39
C GLU A 136 13.87 -16.54 -9.12
N LYS A 137 15.07 -17.01 -8.73
CA LYS A 137 15.74 -16.53 -7.52
C LYS A 137 15.94 -15.01 -7.53
N SER A 138 16.18 -14.42 -8.71
CA SER A 138 16.25 -12.97 -8.94
C SER A 138 14.96 -12.27 -8.54
N SER A 139 13.80 -12.80 -8.93
CA SER A 139 12.49 -12.23 -8.61
C SER A 139 12.19 -12.23 -7.12
N TYR A 140 12.60 -13.29 -6.40
CA TYR A 140 12.47 -13.30 -4.93
C TYR A 140 13.33 -12.23 -4.25
N VAL A 141 14.53 -11.94 -4.78
CA VAL A 141 15.37 -10.85 -4.26
C VAL A 141 14.66 -9.51 -4.44
N THR A 142 14.09 -9.24 -5.61
CA THR A 142 13.31 -8.01 -5.85
C THR A 142 12.10 -7.90 -4.93
N LEU A 143 11.37 -9.00 -4.69
CA LEU A 143 10.22 -9.01 -3.77
C LEU A 143 10.65 -8.77 -2.32
N LEU A 144 11.78 -9.35 -1.89
CA LEU A 144 12.34 -9.14 -0.56
C LEU A 144 12.78 -7.69 -0.38
N GLU A 145 13.56 -7.15 -1.32
CA GLU A 145 13.96 -5.74 -1.32
C GLU A 145 12.73 -4.83 -1.27
N GLY A 146 11.71 -5.13 -2.07
CA GLY A 146 10.46 -4.39 -2.07
C GLY A 146 9.73 -4.43 -0.74
N SER A 147 9.69 -5.58 -0.08
CA SER A 147 9.11 -5.72 1.26
C SER A 147 9.84 -4.84 2.28
N LEU A 148 11.18 -4.77 2.22
CA LEU A 148 11.98 -3.95 3.13
C LEU A 148 11.81 -2.47 2.83
N ILE A 149 11.71 -2.06 1.56
CA ILE A 149 11.44 -0.67 1.17
C ILE A 149 10.06 -0.24 1.67
N VAL A 150 9.02 -1.06 1.51
CA VAL A 150 7.67 -0.73 1.98
C VAL A 150 7.61 -0.70 3.50
N LEU A 151 8.26 -1.63 4.18
CA LEU A 151 8.34 -1.61 5.64
C LEU A 151 9.10 -0.39 6.16
N ALA A 152 10.24 -0.08 5.55
CA ALA A 152 10.99 1.14 5.85
C ALA A 152 10.14 2.39 5.58
N SER A 153 9.32 2.37 4.52
CA SER A 153 8.38 3.45 4.23
C SER A 153 7.34 3.57 5.35
N ILE A 154 6.67 2.49 5.76
CA ILE A 154 5.69 2.51 6.87
C ILE A 154 6.31 3.04 8.18
N VAL A 155 7.55 2.67 8.48
CA VAL A 155 8.24 3.10 9.72
C VAL A 155 8.76 4.54 9.64
N ALA A 156 9.36 4.92 8.51
CA ALA A 156 9.99 6.22 8.30
C ALA A 156 9.01 7.28 7.79
N PHE A 157 7.77 6.91 7.45
CA PHE A 157 6.77 7.84 6.96
C PHE A 157 6.39 8.81 8.07
N SER A 158 7.01 9.98 8.04
CA SER A 158 6.32 11.20 8.41
C SER A 158 5.40 11.52 7.24
N PRO A 159 4.08 11.67 7.43
CA PRO A 159 3.24 12.22 6.39
C PRO A 159 3.79 13.60 5.99
N ASN A 160 4.55 13.66 4.89
CA ASN A 160 4.93 14.88 4.19
C ASN A 160 3.70 15.50 3.49
N LEU A 161 2.57 15.54 4.18
CA LEU A 161 1.40 16.34 3.87
C LEU A 161 1.61 17.80 4.35
N GLU A 162 2.84 18.16 4.72
CA GLU A 162 3.32 19.51 5.02
C GLU A 162 3.35 20.46 3.79
N LEU A 163 2.90 20.02 2.61
CA LEU A 163 2.53 20.99 1.58
C LEU A 163 1.25 21.70 2.04
N ASN A 164 1.47 22.89 2.59
CA ASN A 164 0.58 23.86 3.21
C ASN A 164 -0.66 24.28 2.38
N ASP A 165 -0.92 23.65 1.24
CA ASP A 165 -2.04 23.98 0.37
C ASP A 165 -3.25 23.10 0.70
N TYR A 166 -4.03 23.55 1.68
CA TYR A 166 -5.40 23.10 1.91
C TYR A 166 -6.20 22.99 0.60
N GLU A 167 -5.98 23.94 -0.32
CA GLU A 167 -6.57 23.93 -1.65
C GLU A 167 -6.13 22.73 -2.51
N HIS A 168 -4.86 22.30 -2.44
CA HIS A 168 -4.41 21.12 -3.18
C HIS A 168 -5.10 19.85 -2.65
N ARG A 169 -5.15 19.68 -1.32
CA ARG A 169 -5.87 18.56 -0.68
C ARG A 169 -7.36 18.55 -1.01
N ARG A 170 -7.99 19.72 -1.02
CA ARG A 170 -9.40 19.88 -1.40
C ARG A 170 -9.62 19.51 -2.87
N THR A 171 -8.74 19.96 -3.76
CA THR A 171 -8.83 19.68 -5.19
C THR A 171 -8.64 18.19 -5.46
N GLU A 172 -7.79 17.51 -4.69
CA GLU A 172 -7.63 16.06 -4.80
C GLU A 172 -8.80 15.26 -4.25
N LEU A 173 -9.36 15.69 -3.11
CA LEU A 173 -10.58 15.09 -2.58
C LEU A 173 -11.72 15.22 -3.61
N ILE A 174 -11.83 16.37 -4.27
CA ILE A 174 -12.79 16.61 -5.35
C ILE A 174 -12.47 15.75 -6.58
N ASN A 175 -11.20 15.68 -7.01
CA ASN A 175 -10.80 14.91 -8.19
C ASN A 175 -11.04 13.42 -7.98
N ALA A 176 -10.70 12.89 -6.82
CA ALA A 176 -11.01 11.53 -6.48
C ALA A 176 -12.54 11.32 -6.45
N LEU A 177 -13.33 12.27 -5.90
CA LEU A 177 -14.79 12.16 -5.84
C LEU A 177 -15.42 12.22 -7.24
N ALA A 178 -14.78 12.92 -8.17
CA ALA A 178 -15.24 13.09 -9.54
C ALA A 178 -14.95 11.89 -10.47
N ILE A 179 -14.13 10.91 -10.04
CA ILE A 179 -13.85 9.69 -10.83
C ILE A 179 -14.89 8.58 -10.53
N GLN A 180 -16.12 8.95 -10.14
CA GLN A 180 -17.26 8.02 -10.08
C GLN A 180 -17.85 7.72 -11.46
#